data_AF-A0A1Y2HEL8-F1
#
_entry.id   AF-A0A1Y2HEL8-F1
#
_cell.length_a   1.000
_cell.length_b   1.000
_cell.length_c   1.000
_cell.angle_alpha   90.00
_cell.angle_beta   90.00
_cell.angle_gamma   90.00
#
_symmetry.space_group_name_H-M   'P 1'
#
loop_
_entity.id
_entity.type
_entity.pdbx_description
1 polymer ?
#
loop_
_entity_poly.entity_id
_entity_poly.type
_entity_poly.pdbx_seq_one_letter_code
_entity_poly.pdbx_strand_id
1 'polypeptide(L)'
;MHDSVPYAKKQIKCYQTHTTPATHAFIRAHLHTTKHIQTTISGPRYCPSIEAKLLRFADKQRHLIWLEPEGLDSDSIYPNGISNSLPANHQLTMLRTIPGLENVHMLRPAYGVQGLFLAGQINGTTGYEEAAAQGVVAGANAGLFAEGQGRELRVGRGNGYVGVLIDDLVTRGVSEPYRVFTARSEYRLALRADNADSRLTRMGAKLGFEAEVARCKHVLTNDIRVNVKLDGVPRSAYTVLGYAEVAERVKTDAVYAPYVEQQMKEIAQYEREVNAEIPADLDYGQVQPLNLEERERLRKYRPTSLHALKAMEGINPSTVMTILRHVEKMRAEKRARRVSLADQNEVFAA
;
A
#
# COMPACT_ATOMS: atom_id res chain seq x y z
N MET A 1 14.66 34.99 -10.36
CA MET A 1 13.45 34.31 -10.90
C MET A 1 13.29 34.75 -12.34
N HIS A 2 12.75 33.92 -13.21
CA HIS A 2 12.43 34.35 -14.58
C HIS A 2 11.20 35.27 -14.54
N ASP A 3 11.32 36.48 -15.08
CA ASP A 3 10.22 37.47 -15.12
C ASP A 3 9.19 37.19 -16.24
N SER A 4 9.43 36.15 -17.04
CA SER A 4 8.53 35.73 -18.11
C SER A 4 8.61 34.22 -18.34
N VAL A 5 7.48 33.62 -18.73
CA VAL A 5 7.40 32.22 -19.14
C VAL A 5 7.54 32.15 -20.66
N PRO A 6 8.54 31.42 -21.18
CA PRO A 6 8.61 31.14 -22.61
C PRO A 6 7.28 30.57 -23.12
N TYR A 7 6.79 31.07 -24.25
CA TYR A 7 5.52 30.64 -24.88
C TYR A 7 4.24 30.95 -24.10
N ALA A 8 4.23 31.91 -23.18
CA ALA A 8 3.01 32.36 -22.48
C ALA A 8 1.83 32.71 -23.43
N LYS A 9 2.12 33.16 -24.66
CA LYS A 9 1.12 33.46 -25.70
C LYS A 9 0.70 32.25 -26.57
N LYS A 10 1.35 31.09 -26.41
CA LYS A 10 1.08 29.86 -27.17
C LYS A 10 0.52 28.74 -26.28
N GLN A 11 -0.22 29.08 -25.23
CA GLN A 11 -0.90 28.07 -24.41
C GLN A 11 -1.93 27.32 -25.26
N ILE A 12 -1.95 26.00 -25.13
CA ILE A 12 -2.90 25.11 -25.78
C ILE A 12 -3.90 24.58 -24.75
N LYS A 13 -5.10 24.24 -25.20
CA LYS A 13 -6.15 23.72 -24.33
C LYS A 13 -5.97 22.22 -24.13
N CYS A 14 -6.02 21.79 -22.87
CA CYS A 14 -6.32 20.39 -22.55
C CYS A 14 -7.83 20.22 -22.48
N TYR A 15 -8.30 19.02 -22.79
CA TYR A 15 -9.72 18.68 -22.73
C TYR A 15 -9.98 17.66 -21.63
N GLN A 16 -11.15 17.72 -21.03
CA GLN A 16 -11.52 16.82 -19.94
C GLN A 16 -12.65 15.90 -20.41
N THR A 17 -12.49 14.59 -20.18
CA THR A 17 -13.55 13.59 -20.35
C THR A 17 -13.50 12.60 -19.19
N HIS A 18 -14.24 11.50 -19.27
CA HIS A 18 -14.32 10.49 -18.22
C HIS A 18 -14.71 9.12 -18.77
N THR A 19 -14.29 8.07 -18.08
CA THR A 19 -14.79 6.70 -18.34
C THR A 19 -16.28 6.59 -18.00
N THR A 20 -16.98 5.65 -18.63
CA THR A 20 -18.39 5.34 -18.36
C THR A 20 -18.56 3.97 -17.70
N PRO A 21 -19.76 3.64 -17.17
CA PRO A 21 -20.07 2.28 -16.74
C PRO A 21 -19.86 1.24 -17.85
N ALA A 22 -20.07 1.60 -19.12
CA ALA A 22 -19.77 0.73 -20.26
C ALA A 22 -18.26 0.49 -20.41
N THR A 23 -17.43 1.52 -20.26
CA THR A 23 -15.97 1.38 -20.20
C THR A 23 -15.57 0.41 -19.09
N HIS A 24 -16.16 0.55 -17.90
CA HIS A 24 -15.83 -0.29 -16.74
C HIS A 24 -16.26 -1.74 -16.94
N ALA A 25 -17.46 -1.97 -17.46
CA ALA A 25 -17.97 -3.30 -17.77
C ALA A 25 -17.08 -4.01 -18.81
N PHE A 26 -16.67 -3.29 -19.85
CA PHE A 26 -15.76 -3.80 -20.87
C PHE A 26 -14.41 -4.21 -20.28
N ILE A 27 -13.80 -3.35 -19.46
CA ILE A 27 -12.51 -3.66 -18.81
C ILE A 27 -12.68 -4.87 -17.86
N ARG A 28 -13.73 -4.90 -17.04
CA ARG A 28 -14.02 -6.00 -16.11
C ARG A 28 -14.17 -7.35 -16.81
N ALA A 29 -14.84 -7.39 -17.96
CA ALA A 29 -14.99 -8.61 -18.75
C ALA A 29 -13.66 -9.13 -19.30
N HIS A 30 -12.69 -8.24 -19.55
CA HIS A 30 -11.41 -8.57 -20.19
C HIS A 30 -10.20 -8.53 -19.24
N LEU A 31 -10.41 -8.45 -17.92
CA LEU A 31 -9.32 -8.43 -16.92
C LEU A 31 -8.37 -9.63 -17.07
N HIS A 32 -8.92 -10.80 -17.42
CA HIS A 32 -8.15 -12.04 -17.65
C HIS A 32 -7.12 -11.93 -18.78
N THR A 33 -7.27 -10.96 -19.69
CA THR A 33 -6.35 -10.72 -20.82
C THR A 33 -5.23 -9.73 -20.48
N THR A 34 -5.28 -9.11 -19.31
CA THR A 34 -4.29 -8.10 -18.90
C THR A 34 -3.05 -8.75 -18.30
N LYS A 35 -1.87 -8.24 -18.65
CA LYS A 35 -0.59 -8.75 -18.13
C LYS A 35 -0.26 -8.21 -16.74
N HIS A 36 -0.73 -7.01 -16.37
CA HIS A 36 -0.37 -6.37 -15.11
C HIS A 36 -1.12 -6.87 -13.87
N ILE A 37 -2.32 -7.43 -14.03
CA ILE A 37 -3.17 -7.81 -12.88
C ILE A 37 -2.67 -9.09 -12.18
N GLN A 38 -1.79 -9.87 -12.80
CA GLN A 38 -1.28 -11.11 -12.19
C GLN A 38 -0.22 -10.89 -11.11
N THR A 39 0.31 -9.68 -10.97
CA THR A 39 1.22 -9.33 -9.89
C THR A 39 0.67 -8.13 -9.13
N THR A 40 0.08 -8.40 -7.97
CA THR A 40 -0.37 -7.44 -6.97
C THR A 40 0.83 -6.69 -6.40
N ILE A 41 1.38 -5.75 -7.17
CA ILE A 41 2.54 -5.00 -6.72
C ILE A 41 2.04 -3.86 -5.84
N SER A 42 2.09 -4.07 -4.55
CA SER A 42 2.16 -2.98 -3.58
C SER A 42 3.64 -2.67 -3.36
N GLY A 43 4.09 -1.61 -4.04
CA GLY A 43 5.45 -1.06 -4.07
C GLY A 43 5.43 0.33 -4.75
N PRO A 44 6.53 1.10 -4.76
CA PRO A 44 6.61 2.52 -5.17
C PRO A 44 6.54 2.74 -6.69
N ARG A 45 5.63 2.07 -7.37
CA ARG A 45 5.33 2.26 -8.80
C ARG A 45 4.02 3.03 -8.87
N TYR A 46 4.03 4.33 -9.19
CA TYR A 46 2.77 5.08 -9.21
C TYR A 46 2.47 5.83 -10.50
N CYS A 47 1.99 5.06 -11.47
CA CYS A 47 0.89 5.45 -12.34
C CYS A 47 -0.04 4.21 -12.44
N PRO A 48 -1.05 4.05 -11.57
CA PRO A 48 -1.85 2.82 -11.57
C PRO A 48 -2.67 2.76 -12.86
N SER A 49 -2.67 1.58 -13.49
CA SER A 49 -3.47 1.35 -14.67
C SER A 49 -4.97 1.46 -14.37
N ILE A 50 -5.78 1.77 -15.39
CA ILE A 50 -7.23 1.89 -15.24
C ILE A 50 -7.85 0.59 -14.73
N GLU A 51 -7.35 -0.57 -15.17
CA GLU A 51 -7.79 -1.87 -14.65
C GLU A 51 -7.53 -2.02 -13.15
N ALA A 52 -6.37 -1.57 -12.65
CA ALA A 52 -6.06 -1.60 -11.22
C ALA A 52 -6.92 -0.62 -10.42
N LYS A 53 -7.21 0.56 -10.99
CA LYS A 53 -8.13 1.55 -10.38
C LYS A 53 -9.54 0.97 -10.23
N LEU A 54 -10.05 0.24 -11.21
CA LEU A 54 -11.39 -0.38 -11.15
C LEU A 54 -11.49 -1.50 -10.11
N LEU A 55 -10.40 -2.22 -9.85
CA LEU A 55 -10.35 -3.22 -8.78
C LEU A 55 -10.30 -2.57 -7.40
N ARG A 56 -9.49 -1.52 -7.24
CA ARG A 56 -9.31 -0.81 -5.95
C ARG A 56 -10.50 0.07 -5.58
N PHE A 57 -11.10 0.75 -6.55
CA PHE A 57 -12.18 1.73 -6.37
C PHE A 57 -13.44 1.25 -7.09
N ALA A 58 -13.92 0.06 -6.71
CA ALA A 58 -15.00 -0.63 -7.42
C ALA A 58 -16.36 0.09 -7.36
N ASP A 59 -16.54 0.97 -6.39
CA ASP A 59 -17.72 1.82 -6.14
C ASP A 59 -17.79 3.04 -7.09
N LYS A 60 -16.65 3.49 -7.61
CA LYS A 60 -16.60 4.68 -8.49
C LYS A 60 -17.21 4.39 -9.85
N GLN A 61 -18.26 5.14 -10.20
CA GLN A 61 -18.96 5.05 -11.48
C GLN A 61 -18.18 5.67 -12.66
N ARG A 62 -17.20 6.53 -12.39
CA ARG A 62 -16.37 7.20 -13.41
C ARG A 62 -14.98 7.56 -12.91
N HIS A 63 -14.02 7.62 -13.82
CA HIS A 63 -12.65 8.09 -13.62
C HIS A 63 -12.37 9.23 -14.62
N LEU A 64 -11.72 10.29 -14.13
CA LEU A 64 -11.37 11.48 -14.92
C LEU A 64 -10.27 11.15 -15.93
N ILE A 65 -10.36 11.76 -17.11
CA ILE A 65 -9.37 11.65 -18.18
C ILE A 65 -9.05 13.05 -18.68
N TRP A 66 -7.76 13.37 -18.78
CA TRP A 66 -7.27 14.57 -19.42
C TRP A 66 -6.70 14.22 -20.78
N LEU A 67 -7.19 14.89 -21.82
CA LEU A 67 -6.70 14.79 -23.18
C LEU A 67 -5.70 15.94 -23.37
N GLU A 68 -4.43 15.60 -23.36
CA GLU A 68 -3.31 16.53 -23.35
C GLU A 68 -2.59 16.48 -24.70
N PRO A 69 -2.50 17.58 -25.48
CA PRO A 69 -1.69 17.57 -26.68
C PRO A 69 -0.20 17.44 -26.35
N GLU A 70 0.52 16.57 -27.05
CA GLU A 70 1.94 16.30 -26.73
C GLU A 70 2.90 17.36 -27.30
N GLY A 71 2.42 18.28 -28.14
CA GLY A 71 3.23 19.35 -28.72
C GLY A 71 2.38 20.50 -29.24
N LEU A 72 3.02 21.66 -29.48
CA LEU A 72 2.36 22.83 -30.06
C LEU A 72 1.90 22.59 -31.51
N ASP A 73 2.65 21.78 -32.25
CA ASP A 73 2.45 21.50 -33.67
C ASP A 73 2.20 19.99 -33.91
N SER A 74 1.65 19.28 -32.92
CA SER A 74 1.35 17.84 -32.99
C SER A 74 -0.13 17.57 -32.89
N ASP A 75 -0.63 16.66 -33.74
CA ASP A 75 -1.98 16.12 -33.64
C ASP A 75 -2.09 14.95 -32.65
N SER A 76 -0.99 14.58 -31.96
CA SER A 76 -0.99 13.53 -30.95
C SER A 76 -1.57 14.03 -29.62
N ILE A 77 -2.47 13.22 -29.07
CA ILE A 77 -3.13 13.46 -27.79
C ILE A 77 -2.75 12.33 -26.83
N TYR A 78 -2.24 12.70 -25.66
CA TYR A 78 -2.00 11.81 -24.54
C TYR A 78 -3.26 11.74 -23.65
N PRO A 79 -3.92 10.58 -23.53
CA PRO A 79 -5.10 10.42 -22.68
C PRO A 79 -4.69 10.07 -21.24
N ASN A 80 -4.27 11.08 -20.49
CA ASN A 80 -3.85 10.94 -19.11
C ASN A 80 -5.01 10.42 -18.24
N GLY A 81 -4.73 9.38 -17.44
CA GLY A 81 -5.68 8.76 -16.52
C GLY A 81 -6.10 7.33 -16.87
N ILE A 82 -5.84 6.87 -18.11
CA ILE A 82 -6.24 5.55 -18.63
C ILE A 82 -5.09 4.64 -19.09
N SER A 83 -3.90 4.77 -18.51
CA SER A 83 -2.79 3.82 -18.67
C SER A 83 -3.31 2.39 -18.47
N ASN A 84 -2.94 1.44 -19.33
CA ASN A 84 -3.47 0.08 -19.29
C ASN A 84 -2.55 -0.93 -20.01
N SER A 85 -2.79 -2.22 -19.75
CA SER A 85 -2.09 -3.36 -20.38
C SER A 85 -3.01 -4.29 -21.17
N LEU A 86 -4.17 -3.80 -21.60
CA LEU A 86 -5.09 -4.57 -22.44
C LEU A 86 -4.44 -4.88 -23.80
N PRO A 87 -4.83 -5.96 -24.49
CA PRO A 87 -4.50 -6.14 -25.91
C PRO A 87 -4.92 -4.93 -26.77
N ALA A 88 -4.14 -4.58 -27.79
CA ALA A 88 -4.35 -3.35 -28.58
C ALA A 88 -5.76 -3.24 -29.19
N ASN A 89 -6.35 -4.35 -29.62
CA ASN A 89 -7.73 -4.39 -30.11
C ASN A 89 -8.74 -4.05 -29.00
N HIS A 90 -8.53 -4.53 -27.77
CA HIS A 90 -9.37 -4.19 -26.63
C HIS A 90 -9.18 -2.74 -26.18
N GLN A 91 -7.97 -2.19 -26.29
CA GLN A 91 -7.73 -0.78 -26.00
C GLN A 91 -8.53 0.14 -26.91
N LEU A 92 -8.53 -0.13 -28.22
CA LEU A 92 -9.30 0.68 -29.17
C LEU A 92 -10.80 0.61 -28.86
N THR A 93 -11.32 -0.59 -28.58
CA THR A 93 -12.73 -0.75 -28.19
C THR A 93 -13.04 0.00 -26.90
N MET A 94 -12.18 -0.10 -25.88
CA MET A 94 -12.31 0.64 -24.63
C MET A 94 -12.33 2.15 -24.88
N LEU A 95 -11.38 2.68 -25.67
CA LEU A 95 -11.30 4.10 -25.97
C LEU A 95 -12.60 4.63 -26.61
N ARG A 96 -13.20 3.87 -27.53
CA ARG A 96 -14.44 4.25 -28.20
C ARG A 96 -15.69 4.23 -27.31
N THR A 97 -15.59 3.73 -26.07
CA THR A 97 -16.66 3.86 -25.06
C THR A 97 -16.59 5.16 -24.25
N ILE A 98 -15.53 5.97 -24.42
CA ILE A 98 -15.31 7.22 -23.71
C ILE A 98 -15.95 8.37 -24.52
N PRO A 99 -16.78 9.22 -23.90
CA PRO A 99 -17.39 10.36 -24.57
C PRO A 99 -16.36 11.27 -25.23
N GLY A 100 -16.55 11.54 -26.53
CA GLY A 100 -15.66 12.33 -27.38
C GLY A 100 -14.56 11.52 -28.07
N LEU A 101 -14.41 10.23 -27.77
CA LEU A 101 -13.43 9.32 -28.39
C LEU A 101 -14.08 8.20 -29.21
N GLU A 102 -15.37 8.31 -29.55
CA GLU A 102 -16.15 7.28 -30.25
C GLU A 102 -15.53 6.89 -31.60
N ASN A 103 -14.89 7.87 -32.27
CA ASN A 103 -14.22 7.71 -33.56
C ASN A 103 -12.69 7.89 -33.47
N VAL A 104 -12.10 7.68 -32.28
CA VAL A 104 -10.66 7.90 -32.09
C VAL A 104 -9.82 6.97 -32.97
N HIS A 105 -8.73 7.52 -33.49
CA HIS A 105 -7.66 6.79 -34.15
C HIS A 105 -6.49 6.62 -33.17
N MET A 106 -6.25 5.39 -32.73
CA MET A 106 -5.17 5.09 -31.79
C MET A 106 -3.83 5.00 -32.54
N LEU A 107 -2.96 6.00 -32.34
CA LEU A 107 -1.64 6.05 -32.98
C LEU A 107 -0.68 5.00 -32.43
N ARG A 108 -0.71 4.79 -31.11
CA ARG A 108 0.14 3.83 -30.39
C ARG A 108 -0.69 3.13 -29.33
N PRO A 109 -0.62 1.79 -29.21
CA PRO A 109 -1.24 1.11 -28.09
C PRO A 109 -0.52 1.45 -26.79
N ALA A 110 -1.28 1.56 -25.72
CA ALA A 110 -0.73 1.53 -24.37
C ALA A 110 0.01 0.22 -24.14
N TYR A 111 1.04 0.25 -23.32
CA TYR A 111 1.83 -0.91 -22.97
C TYR A 111 2.26 -0.83 -21.52
N GLY A 112 2.40 -2.01 -20.93
CA GLY A 112 3.00 -2.16 -19.62
C GLY A 112 4.51 -2.28 -19.72
N VAL A 113 5.25 -1.40 -19.04
CA VAL A 113 6.69 -1.55 -18.87
C VAL A 113 6.96 -2.20 -17.52
N GLN A 114 7.51 -3.41 -17.54
CA GLN A 114 8.14 -3.98 -16.35
C GLN A 114 9.56 -3.43 -16.23
N GLY A 115 10.01 -3.17 -15.00
CA GLY A 115 11.33 -2.58 -14.76
C GLY A 115 11.39 -1.05 -14.87
N LEU A 116 10.26 -0.36 -15.08
CA LEU A 116 10.19 1.10 -14.96
C LEU A 116 9.87 1.49 -13.51
N PHE A 117 10.75 2.28 -12.90
CA PHE A 117 10.61 2.81 -11.55
C PHE A 117 10.65 4.33 -11.61
N LEU A 118 9.72 4.98 -10.89
CA LEU A 118 9.62 6.44 -10.83
C LEU A 118 9.93 6.90 -9.41
N ALA A 119 10.64 8.01 -9.27
CA ALA A 119 11.00 8.58 -7.98
C ALA A 119 11.09 10.11 -8.04
N GLY A 120 10.77 10.77 -6.93
CA GLY A 120 10.90 12.22 -6.79
C GLY A 120 9.69 12.99 -7.29
N GLN A 121 9.94 14.20 -7.79
CA GLN A 121 8.87 15.16 -8.11
C GLN A 121 7.88 14.63 -9.16
N ILE A 122 8.32 13.71 -10.03
CA ILE A 122 7.46 13.05 -11.01
C ILE A 122 6.31 12.24 -10.36
N ASN A 123 6.50 11.79 -9.11
CA ASN A 123 5.47 11.13 -8.32
C ASN A 123 4.61 12.12 -7.49
N GLY A 124 4.81 13.42 -7.69
CA GLY A 124 4.06 14.49 -7.03
C GLY A 124 4.53 14.86 -5.62
N THR A 125 5.82 14.65 -5.31
CA THR A 125 6.46 15.21 -4.10
C THR A 125 7.21 16.51 -4.40
N THR A 126 7.56 17.31 -3.40
CA THR A 126 8.33 18.56 -3.62
C THR A 126 9.61 18.73 -2.82
N GLY A 127 9.86 17.93 -1.77
CA GLY A 127 11.10 18.04 -0.98
C GLY A 127 12.20 17.08 -1.45
N TYR A 128 13.43 17.44 -1.10
CA TYR A 128 14.64 16.68 -1.47
C TYR A 128 14.67 15.33 -0.77
N GLU A 129 14.24 15.30 0.49
CA GLU A 129 14.20 14.14 1.36
C GLU A 129 13.20 13.11 0.82
N GLU A 130 12.01 13.55 0.39
CA GLU A 130 11.02 12.68 -0.22
C GLU A 130 11.51 12.10 -1.54
N ALA A 131 12.17 12.93 -2.35
CA ALA A 131 12.71 12.48 -3.63
C ALA A 131 13.86 11.48 -3.44
N ALA A 132 14.79 11.75 -2.54
CA ALA A 132 15.88 10.85 -2.20
C ALA A 132 15.38 9.53 -1.63
N ALA A 133 14.41 9.57 -0.70
CA ALA A 133 13.84 8.38 -0.09
C ALA A 133 13.15 7.48 -1.14
N GLN A 134 12.38 8.06 -2.06
CA GLN A 134 11.81 7.32 -3.19
C GLN A 134 12.90 6.78 -4.12
N GLY A 135 13.93 7.58 -4.41
CA GLY A 135 15.04 7.23 -5.28
C GLY A 135 15.83 6.02 -4.78
N VAL A 136 16.10 5.96 -3.47
CA VAL A 136 16.77 4.81 -2.84
C VAL A 136 15.96 3.52 -3.03
N VAL A 137 14.65 3.56 -2.77
CA VAL A 137 13.80 2.36 -2.92
C VAL A 137 13.62 1.98 -4.40
N ALA A 138 13.42 2.97 -5.27
CA ALA A 138 13.29 2.76 -6.71
C ALA A 138 14.58 2.18 -7.31
N GLY A 139 15.74 2.73 -6.97
CA GLY A 139 17.05 2.26 -7.43
C GLY A 139 17.39 0.88 -6.91
N ALA A 140 17.15 0.61 -5.62
CA ALA A 140 17.29 -0.72 -5.03
C ALA A 140 16.44 -1.76 -5.77
N ASN A 141 15.17 -1.45 -6.03
CA ASN A 141 14.27 -2.37 -6.72
C ASN A 141 14.56 -2.49 -8.22
N ALA A 142 15.11 -1.46 -8.86
CA ALA A 142 15.61 -1.56 -10.23
C ALA A 142 16.81 -2.52 -10.33
N GLY A 143 17.76 -2.42 -9.39
CA GLY A 143 18.88 -3.36 -9.30
C GLY A 143 18.43 -4.79 -9.05
N LEU A 144 17.57 -5.00 -8.04
CA LEU A 144 17.01 -6.32 -7.73
C LEU A 144 16.17 -6.91 -8.87
N PHE A 145 15.45 -6.06 -9.60
CA PHE A 145 14.70 -6.48 -10.79
C PHE A 145 15.64 -6.93 -11.92
N ALA A 146 16.76 -6.23 -12.13
CA ALA A 146 17.78 -6.60 -13.12
C ALA A 146 18.47 -7.93 -12.78
N GLU A 147 18.62 -8.28 -11.50
CA GLU A 147 19.15 -9.59 -11.08
C GLU A 147 18.18 -10.76 -11.37
N GLY A 148 16.88 -10.49 -11.60
CA GLY A 148 15.89 -11.52 -11.96
C GLY A 148 15.51 -12.49 -10.85
N GLN A 149 15.88 -12.23 -9.60
CA GLN A 149 15.67 -13.16 -8.46
C GLN A 149 14.31 -13.00 -7.76
N GLY A 150 13.42 -12.12 -8.26
CA GLY A 150 12.12 -11.86 -7.65
C GLY A 150 12.18 -11.22 -6.26
N ARG A 151 13.33 -10.65 -5.87
CA ARG A 151 13.55 -9.95 -4.60
C ARG A 151 13.12 -8.49 -4.74
N GLU A 152 12.59 -7.91 -3.66
CA GLU A 152 12.17 -6.50 -3.62
C GLU A 152 12.46 -5.92 -2.24
N LEU A 153 13.01 -4.70 -2.21
CA LEU A 153 13.04 -3.85 -1.02
C LEU A 153 11.64 -3.27 -0.81
N ARG A 154 10.97 -3.80 0.21
CA ARG A 154 9.66 -3.33 0.66
C ARG A 154 9.75 -2.74 2.05
N VAL A 155 9.58 -1.43 2.15
CA VAL A 155 9.53 -0.73 3.45
C VAL A 155 8.08 -0.45 3.80
N GLY A 156 7.56 -1.10 4.85
CA GLY A 156 6.21 -0.88 5.33
C GLY A 156 6.06 0.42 6.13
N ARG A 157 4.82 0.88 6.33
CA ARG A 157 4.50 2.04 7.17
C ARG A 157 5.10 1.93 8.58
N GLY A 158 5.08 0.74 9.17
CA GLY A 158 5.65 0.48 10.50
C GLY A 158 7.17 0.34 10.54
N ASN A 159 7.86 0.36 9.40
CA ASN A 159 9.32 0.20 9.35
C ASN A 159 10.07 1.52 9.19
N GLY A 160 9.44 2.57 8.63
CA GLY A 160 10.08 3.87 8.41
C GLY A 160 9.17 4.89 7.73
N TYR A 161 9.49 6.18 7.88
CA TYR A 161 8.77 7.26 7.22
C TYR A 161 8.83 7.18 5.68
N VAL A 162 9.86 6.55 5.10
CA VAL A 162 9.88 6.23 3.66
C VAL A 162 8.74 5.28 3.26
N GLY A 163 8.38 4.34 4.12
CA GLY A 163 7.23 3.45 3.91
C GLY A 163 5.91 4.18 4.05
N VAL A 164 5.80 5.13 4.99
CA VAL A 164 4.63 6.01 5.14
C VAL A 164 4.45 6.89 3.90
N LEU A 165 5.53 7.53 3.43
CA LEU A 165 5.56 8.33 2.22
C LEU A 165 5.08 7.54 1.00
N ILE A 166 5.70 6.39 0.74
CA ILE A 166 5.38 5.56 -0.43
C ILE A 166 3.93 5.07 -0.34
N ASP A 167 3.48 4.63 0.84
CA ASP A 167 2.12 4.16 1.01
C ASP A 167 1.08 5.26 0.84
N ASP A 168 1.30 6.46 1.39
CA ASP A 168 0.39 7.60 1.19
C ASP A 168 0.29 7.97 -0.30
N LEU A 169 1.42 8.03 -1.01
CA LEU A 169 1.44 8.30 -2.46
C LEU A 169 0.66 7.23 -3.25
N VAL A 170 0.84 5.95 -2.91
CA VAL A 170 0.24 4.82 -3.65
C VAL A 170 -1.23 4.58 -3.29
N THR A 171 -1.64 4.91 -2.07
CA THR A 171 -2.98 4.60 -1.56
C THR A 171 -3.92 5.79 -1.68
N ARG A 172 -3.44 7.00 -1.37
CA ARG A 172 -4.27 8.22 -1.37
C ARG A 172 -4.11 9.04 -2.64
N GLY A 173 -2.96 8.91 -3.32
CA GLY A 173 -2.59 9.81 -4.40
C GLY A 173 -2.32 11.23 -3.87
N VAL A 174 -2.09 12.17 -4.80
CA VAL A 174 -1.73 13.56 -4.48
C VAL A 174 -2.57 14.52 -5.32
N SER A 175 -3.28 15.43 -4.66
CA SER A 175 -3.93 16.58 -5.30
C SER A 175 -3.04 17.83 -5.24
N GLU A 176 -2.18 17.91 -4.23
CA GLU A 176 -1.16 18.93 -4.03
C GLU A 176 0.18 18.23 -3.73
N PRO A 177 1.32 18.89 -3.95
CA PRO A 177 2.60 18.23 -3.79
C PRO A 177 2.84 17.72 -2.36
N TYR A 178 3.06 16.41 -2.21
CA TYR A 178 3.20 15.75 -0.92
C TYR A 178 4.47 16.18 -0.20
N ARG A 179 4.36 16.32 1.14
CA ARG A 179 5.45 16.61 2.06
C ARG A 179 5.33 15.71 3.29
N VAL A 180 6.42 15.07 3.72
CA VAL A 180 6.42 14.11 4.84
C VAL A 180 6.03 14.76 6.16
N PHE A 181 6.19 16.07 6.33
CA PHE A 181 5.77 16.75 7.54
C PHE A 181 4.24 16.69 7.78
N THR A 182 3.43 16.57 6.71
CA THR A 182 1.97 16.42 6.82
C THR A 182 1.55 14.97 7.03
N ALA A 183 2.50 14.03 6.94
CA ALA A 183 2.24 12.60 7.09
C ALA A 183 1.77 12.29 8.52
N ARG A 184 0.65 11.56 8.60
CA ARG A 184 0.20 10.97 9.86
C ARG A 184 0.66 9.52 9.89
N SER A 185 1.70 9.25 10.67
CA SER A 185 2.10 7.89 11.02
C SER A 185 1.43 7.48 12.32
N GLU A 186 0.92 6.26 12.35
CA GLU A 186 0.38 5.60 13.53
C GLU A 186 1.52 5.12 14.44
N TYR A 187 2.73 5.02 13.88
CA TYR A 187 3.93 4.43 14.49
C TYR A 187 4.94 5.48 14.98
N ARG A 188 4.53 6.73 15.25
CA ARG A 188 5.46 7.84 15.53
C ARG A 188 6.49 7.57 16.63
N LEU A 189 6.10 6.82 17.67
CA LEU A 189 7.00 6.52 18.80
C LEU A 189 8.03 5.45 18.43
N ALA A 190 7.71 4.57 17.48
CA ALA A 190 8.64 3.56 16.97
C ALA A 190 9.49 4.07 15.80
N LEU A 191 9.01 5.04 15.03
CA LEU A 191 9.69 5.58 13.84
C LEU A 191 10.50 6.84 14.14
N ARG A 192 11.43 6.75 15.08
CA ARG A 192 12.25 7.90 15.48
C ARG A 192 13.51 8.03 14.62
N ALA A 193 14.07 9.23 14.55
CA ALA A 193 15.30 9.45 13.80
C ALA A 193 16.47 8.65 14.39
N ASP A 194 16.57 8.63 15.72
CA ASP A 194 17.64 7.97 16.48
C ASP A 194 17.68 6.45 16.34
N ASN A 195 16.63 5.81 15.79
CA ASN A 195 16.53 4.36 15.66
C ASN A 195 16.39 3.85 14.22
N ALA A 196 16.59 4.73 13.23
CA ALA A 196 16.43 4.38 11.82
C ALA A 196 17.38 3.28 11.36
N ASP A 197 18.61 3.30 11.85
CA ASP A 197 19.64 2.30 11.60
C ASP A 197 19.20 0.89 12.05
N SER A 198 18.67 0.78 13.27
CA SER A 198 18.25 -0.47 13.88
C SER A 198 17.07 -1.09 13.12
N ARG A 199 16.19 -0.25 12.56
CA ARG A 199 15.02 -0.67 11.76
C ARG A 199 15.39 -1.08 10.34
N LEU A 200 16.22 -0.30 9.64
CA LEU A 200 16.39 -0.41 8.19
C LEU A 200 17.68 -1.11 7.76
N THR A 201 18.76 -1.06 8.56
CA THR A 201 20.07 -1.61 8.16
C THR A 201 20.01 -3.11 7.91
N ARG A 202 19.36 -3.87 8.81
CA ARG A 202 19.20 -5.33 8.62
C ARG A 202 18.32 -5.67 7.41
N MET A 203 17.36 -4.80 7.07
CA MET A 203 16.53 -5.00 5.89
C MET A 203 17.35 -4.85 4.62
N GLY A 204 18.17 -3.79 4.53
CA GLY A 204 19.09 -3.59 3.42
C GLY A 204 20.14 -4.70 3.29
N ALA A 205 20.76 -5.10 4.41
CA ALA A 205 21.80 -6.13 4.42
C ALA A 205 21.29 -7.50 3.92
N LYS A 206 20.06 -7.90 4.26
CA LYS A 206 19.43 -9.13 3.71
C LYS A 206 19.26 -9.09 2.19
N LEU A 207 19.23 -7.89 1.62
CA LEU A 207 19.10 -7.68 0.19
C LEU A 207 20.46 -7.52 -0.52
N GLY A 208 21.57 -7.55 0.21
CA GLY A 208 22.92 -7.33 -0.34
C GLY A 208 23.33 -5.86 -0.38
N PHE A 209 22.51 -4.95 0.16
CA PHE A 209 22.91 -3.56 0.34
C PHE A 209 23.80 -3.45 1.57
N GLU A 210 25.11 -3.46 1.35
CA GLU A 210 26.09 -3.16 2.38
C GLU A 210 26.07 -1.66 2.65
N ALA A 211 25.60 -1.27 3.83
CA ALA A 211 26.01 0.00 4.39
C ALA A 211 27.46 -0.16 4.87
N GLU A 212 28.28 0.87 4.70
CA GLU A 212 29.55 0.97 5.42
C GLU A 212 29.20 1.17 6.92
N VAL A 213 28.86 0.06 7.59
CA VAL A 213 28.56 0.01 9.03
C VAL A 213 29.89 0.09 9.78
N ALA A 214 30.63 1.19 9.60
CA ALA A 214 31.90 1.38 10.28
C ALA A 214 31.71 1.50 11.81
N ARG A 215 30.48 1.63 12.35
CA ARG A 215 30.28 1.90 13.80
C ARG A 215 29.10 1.25 14.52
N CYS A 216 28.10 0.66 13.86
CA CYS A 216 26.88 0.19 14.54
C CYS A 216 26.57 -1.29 14.30
N LYS A 217 27.49 -2.20 14.65
CA LYS A 217 27.14 -3.61 14.86
C LYS A 217 26.56 -3.78 16.28
N HIS A 218 25.24 -3.82 16.37
CA HIS A 218 24.42 -4.24 17.51
C HIS A 218 24.94 -3.82 18.89
N VAL A 219 24.38 -2.73 19.41
CA VAL A 219 24.09 -2.66 20.83
C VAL A 219 22.58 -2.84 20.96
N LEU A 220 22.15 -3.69 21.90
CA LEU A 220 20.76 -3.98 22.28
C LEU A 220 20.05 -5.07 21.46
N THR A 221 20.40 -6.32 21.74
CA THR A 221 19.39 -7.38 21.83
C THR A 221 18.62 -7.20 23.15
N ASN A 222 17.31 -7.46 23.15
CA ASN A 222 16.40 -7.34 24.30
C ASN A 222 16.76 -8.21 25.52
N ASP A 223 17.81 -9.02 25.42
CA ASP A 223 18.43 -9.71 26.54
C ASP A 223 19.72 -8.99 26.92
N ILE A 224 19.86 -8.60 28.19
CA ILE A 224 21.14 -8.19 28.77
C ILE A 224 22.05 -9.43 28.83
N ARG A 225 22.56 -9.84 27.68
CA ARG A 225 23.72 -10.70 27.49
C ARG A 225 24.62 -9.98 26.51
N VAL A 226 25.33 -9.00 27.04
CA VAL A 226 26.27 -8.14 26.32
C VAL A 226 27.47 -8.98 25.88
N ASN A 227 27.34 -9.64 24.73
CA ASN A 227 28.47 -10.12 23.95
C ASN A 227 28.70 -9.10 22.83
N VAL A 228 29.20 -7.92 23.21
CA VAL A 228 29.42 -6.81 22.28
C VAL A 228 30.78 -7.01 21.61
N LYS A 229 30.74 -7.63 20.43
CA LYS A 229 31.85 -7.66 19.48
C LYS A 229 31.53 -6.66 18.35
N LEU A 230 31.74 -5.38 18.61
CA LEU A 230 31.60 -4.30 17.60
C LEU A 230 32.65 -4.43 16.48
N ASP A 231 33.83 -4.92 16.84
CA ASP A 231 35.05 -5.09 16.06
C ASP A 231 35.72 -6.46 16.30
N GLY A 232 34.98 -7.40 16.90
CA GLY A 232 35.53 -8.68 17.36
C GLY A 232 36.12 -8.65 18.78
N VAL A 233 36.30 -7.47 19.39
CA VAL A 233 36.84 -7.31 20.75
C VAL A 233 35.71 -7.30 21.78
N PRO A 234 35.70 -8.23 22.76
CA PRO A 234 34.73 -8.22 23.84
C PRO A 234 34.87 -6.96 24.70
N ARG A 235 33.77 -6.24 24.93
CA ARG A 235 33.71 -5.09 25.85
C ARG A 235 32.62 -5.29 26.89
N SER A 236 32.84 -4.75 28.10
CA SER A 236 31.83 -4.76 29.16
C SER A 236 30.66 -3.84 28.81
N ALA A 237 29.49 -4.09 29.40
CA ALA A 237 28.32 -3.21 29.26
C ALA A 237 28.62 -1.77 29.69
N TYR A 238 29.44 -1.59 30.74
CA TYR A 238 29.86 -0.29 31.24
C TYR A 238 30.73 0.46 30.22
N THR A 239 31.66 -0.24 29.56
CA THR A 239 32.49 0.34 28.50
C THR A 239 31.65 0.77 27.29
N VAL A 240 30.62 -0.01 26.94
CA VAL A 240 29.72 0.29 25.82
C VAL A 240 28.78 1.46 26.13
N LEU A 241 28.28 1.55 27.36
CA LEU A 241 27.52 2.72 27.84
C LEU A 241 28.39 3.97 28.00
N GLY A 242 29.72 3.85 27.97
CA GLY A 242 30.63 4.99 27.93
C GLY A 242 30.58 5.78 26.62
N TYR A 243 30.04 5.20 25.53
CA TYR A 243 29.81 5.92 24.28
C TYR A 243 28.54 6.76 24.39
N ALA A 244 28.68 8.09 24.28
CA ALA A 244 27.58 9.04 24.47
C ALA A 244 26.35 8.74 23.57
N GLU A 245 26.58 8.40 22.30
CA GLU A 245 25.51 8.05 21.36
C GLU A 245 24.73 6.80 21.80
N VAL A 246 25.44 5.80 22.34
CA VAL A 246 24.83 4.55 22.82
C VAL A 246 24.08 4.79 24.13
N ALA A 247 24.63 5.58 25.05
CA ALA A 247 23.99 5.92 26.31
C ALA A 247 22.67 6.68 26.10
N GLU A 248 22.67 7.70 25.24
CA GLU A 248 21.47 8.46 24.90
C GLU A 248 20.42 7.58 24.20
N ARG A 249 20.86 6.68 23.32
CA ARG A 249 19.97 5.71 22.67
C ARG A 249 19.29 4.78 23.68
N VAL A 250 20.06 4.18 24.59
CA VAL A 250 19.55 3.27 25.63
C VAL A 250 18.56 4.00 26.54
N LYS A 251 18.90 5.22 26.97
CA LYS A 251 18.03 6.05 27.79
C LYS A 251 16.71 6.34 27.08
N THR A 252 16.78 6.72 25.81
CA THR A 252 15.60 7.02 24.99
C THR A 252 14.74 5.77 24.81
N ASP A 253 15.32 4.62 24.45
CA ASP A 253 14.60 3.36 24.31
C ASP A 253 13.93 2.93 25.62
N ALA A 254 14.61 3.07 26.76
CA ALA A 254 14.03 2.73 28.05
C ALA A 254 12.84 3.63 28.42
N VAL A 255 12.94 4.94 28.16
CA VAL A 255 11.84 5.90 28.41
C VAL A 255 10.64 5.59 27.52
N TYR A 256 10.87 5.29 26.23
CA TYR A 256 9.78 5.08 25.28
C TYR A 256 9.26 3.64 25.24
N ALA A 257 9.98 2.65 25.76
CA ALA A 257 9.61 1.24 25.74
C ALA A 257 8.14 0.95 26.12
N PRO A 258 7.60 1.41 27.27
CA PRO A 258 6.22 1.11 27.64
C PRO A 258 5.20 1.74 26.66
N TYR A 259 5.48 2.94 26.16
CA TYR A 259 4.61 3.63 25.22
C TYR A 259 4.64 2.99 23.83
N VAL A 260 5.82 2.54 23.39
CA VAL A 260 5.97 1.79 22.13
C VAL A 260 5.24 0.45 22.24
N GLU A 261 5.38 -0.28 23.35
CA GLU A 261 4.68 -1.54 23.55
C GLU A 261 3.15 -1.35 23.52
N GLN A 262 2.66 -0.30 24.20
CA GLN A 262 1.24 0.04 24.20
C GLN A 262 0.75 0.41 22.79
N GLN A 263 1.48 1.29 22.08
CA GLN A 263 1.17 1.66 20.69
C GLN A 263 1.12 0.43 19.76
N MET A 264 2.06 -0.50 19.89
CA MET A 264 2.08 -1.71 19.07
C MET A 264 0.90 -2.63 19.37
N LYS A 265 0.48 -2.74 20.65
CA LYS A 265 -0.73 -3.49 21.03
C LYS A 265 -1.98 -2.87 20.41
N GLU A 266 -2.12 -1.55 20.46
CA GLU A 266 -3.24 -0.82 19.87
C GLU A 266 -3.31 -0.98 18.35
N ILE A 267 -2.17 -0.84 17.66
CA ILE A 267 -2.09 -1.03 16.22
C ILE A 267 -2.40 -2.48 15.84
N ALA A 268 -1.81 -3.46 16.52
CA ALA A 268 -2.06 -4.87 16.25
C ALA A 268 -3.53 -5.23 16.48
N GLN A 269 -4.17 -4.65 17.51
CA GLN A 269 -5.59 -4.80 17.73
C GLN A 269 -6.40 -4.16 16.61
N TYR A 270 -6.09 -2.93 16.22
CA TYR A 270 -6.76 -2.23 15.12
C TYR A 270 -6.66 -3.01 13.79
N GLU A 271 -5.47 -3.50 13.44
CA GLU A 271 -5.25 -4.29 12.22
C GLU A 271 -6.02 -5.61 12.25
N ARG A 272 -6.09 -6.29 13.41
CA ARG A 272 -6.95 -7.47 13.57
C ARG A 272 -8.42 -7.12 13.35
N GLU A 273 -8.88 -5.96 13.81
CA GLU A 273 -10.27 -5.53 13.66
C GLU A 273 -10.60 -5.12 12.22
N VAL A 274 -9.69 -4.48 11.51
CA VAL A 274 -9.88 -4.13 10.09
C VAL A 274 -9.88 -5.40 9.22
N ASN A 275 -8.95 -6.33 9.47
CA ASN A 275 -8.84 -7.57 8.70
C ASN A 275 -9.82 -8.67 9.14
N ALA A 276 -10.53 -8.48 10.26
CA ALA A 276 -11.59 -9.39 10.67
C ALA A 276 -12.80 -9.21 9.73
N GLU A 277 -12.78 -9.93 8.61
CA GLU A 277 -13.88 -9.91 7.65
C GLU A 277 -15.16 -10.46 8.27
N ILE A 278 -16.27 -9.76 8.04
CA ILE A 278 -17.61 -10.26 8.30
C ILE A 278 -18.19 -10.70 6.95
N PRO A 279 -18.63 -11.96 6.80
CA PRO A 279 -19.23 -12.43 5.56
C PRO A 279 -20.41 -11.56 5.13
N ALA A 280 -20.42 -11.08 3.88
CA ALA A 280 -21.47 -10.21 3.36
C ALA A 280 -22.85 -10.89 3.28
N ASP A 281 -22.86 -12.22 3.28
CA ASP A 281 -24.00 -13.12 3.30
C ASP A 281 -24.39 -13.59 4.70
N LEU A 282 -23.77 -13.06 5.76
CA LEU A 282 -24.11 -13.40 7.15
C LEU A 282 -25.60 -13.11 7.43
N ASP A 283 -26.32 -14.16 7.83
CA ASP A 283 -27.71 -14.03 8.27
C ASP A 283 -27.78 -13.58 9.72
N TYR A 284 -27.94 -12.26 9.92
CA TYR A 284 -28.14 -11.66 11.25
C TYR A 284 -29.42 -12.14 11.97
N GLY A 285 -30.31 -12.88 11.30
CA GLY A 285 -31.42 -13.58 11.95
C GLY A 285 -30.97 -14.75 12.83
N GLN A 286 -29.85 -15.40 12.47
CA GLN A 286 -29.29 -16.55 13.20
C GLN A 286 -28.31 -16.16 14.30
N VAL A 287 -27.89 -14.89 14.32
CA VAL A 287 -27.02 -14.36 15.37
C VAL A 287 -27.88 -13.98 16.58
N GLN A 288 -27.64 -14.65 17.71
CA GLN A 288 -28.35 -14.42 18.97
C GLN A 288 -27.38 -14.29 20.15
N PRO A 289 -27.70 -13.45 21.16
CA PRO A 289 -28.83 -12.54 21.22
C PRO A 289 -28.55 -11.23 20.46
N LEU A 290 -29.50 -10.79 19.62
CA LEU A 290 -29.54 -9.47 19.00
C LEU A 290 -30.95 -8.91 19.16
N ASN A 291 -31.07 -7.63 19.52
CA ASN A 291 -32.39 -6.99 19.57
C ASN A 291 -32.90 -6.62 18.16
N LEU A 292 -34.17 -6.22 18.06
CA LEU A 292 -34.80 -5.94 16.76
C LEU A 292 -34.13 -4.76 16.04
N GLU A 293 -33.82 -3.69 16.76
CA GLU A 293 -33.21 -2.48 16.20
C GLU A 293 -31.78 -2.73 15.67
N GLU A 294 -30.95 -3.44 16.45
CA GLU A 294 -29.61 -3.86 16.05
C GLU A 294 -29.67 -4.75 14.81
N ARG A 295 -30.60 -5.71 14.76
CA ARG A 295 -30.78 -6.61 13.62
C ARG A 295 -31.21 -5.87 12.36
N GLU A 296 -32.13 -4.92 12.48
CA GLU A 296 -32.55 -4.08 11.34
C GLU A 296 -31.41 -3.22 10.81
N ARG A 297 -30.64 -2.57 11.71
CA ARG A 297 -29.45 -1.79 11.33
C ARG A 297 -28.41 -2.66 10.62
N LEU A 298 -28.10 -3.85 11.16
CA LEU A 298 -27.13 -4.77 10.56
C LEU A 298 -27.56 -5.30 9.18
N ARG A 299 -28.86 -5.59 9.02
CA ARG A 299 -29.42 -5.98 7.71
C ARG A 299 -29.35 -4.87 6.68
N LYS A 300 -29.53 -3.62 7.11
CA LYS A 300 -29.47 -2.43 6.25
C LYS A 300 -28.04 -2.09 5.83
N TYR A 301 -27.10 -2.02 6.77
CA TYR A 301 -25.75 -1.51 6.52
C TYR A 301 -24.72 -2.59 6.17
N ARG A 302 -24.97 -3.86 6.53
CA ARG A 302 -24.12 -5.03 6.22
C ARG A 302 -22.62 -4.74 6.31
N PRO A 303 -22.08 -4.46 7.51
CA PRO A 303 -20.66 -4.20 7.69
C PRO A 303 -19.83 -5.39 7.21
N THR A 304 -18.76 -5.13 6.47
CA THR A 304 -17.86 -6.15 5.90
C THR A 304 -16.62 -6.40 6.76
N SER A 305 -16.42 -5.59 7.81
CA SER A 305 -15.33 -5.74 8.77
C SER A 305 -15.78 -5.43 10.19
N LEU A 306 -15.04 -5.96 11.16
CA LEU A 306 -15.28 -5.66 12.58
C LEU A 306 -15.09 -4.17 12.89
N HIS A 307 -14.16 -3.50 12.22
CA HIS A 307 -13.99 -2.05 12.33
C HIS A 307 -15.24 -1.29 11.86
N ALA A 308 -15.81 -1.65 10.69
CA ALA A 308 -17.03 -1.02 10.19
C ALA A 308 -18.21 -1.24 11.14
N LEU A 309 -18.33 -2.45 11.70
CA LEU A 309 -19.36 -2.80 12.68
C LEU A 309 -19.26 -1.94 13.96
N LYS A 310 -18.04 -1.73 14.49
CA LYS A 310 -17.82 -0.90 15.70
C LYS A 310 -18.11 0.58 15.48
N ALA A 311 -17.96 1.07 14.24
CA ALA A 311 -18.23 2.46 13.89
C ALA A 311 -19.72 2.76 13.68
N MET A 312 -20.59 1.74 13.65
CA MET A 312 -22.02 1.93 13.46
C MET A 312 -22.66 2.54 14.71
N GLU A 313 -23.33 3.66 14.52
CA GLU A 313 -24.14 4.29 15.56
C GLU A 313 -25.25 3.34 16.03
N GLY A 314 -25.48 3.27 17.35
CA GLY A 314 -26.49 2.43 17.99
C GLY A 314 -26.20 0.92 17.99
N ILE A 315 -24.98 0.48 17.66
CA ILE A 315 -24.52 -0.88 17.91
C ILE A 315 -23.76 -0.94 19.24
N ASN A 316 -24.22 -1.80 20.15
CA ASN A 316 -23.58 -1.96 21.46
C ASN A 316 -22.31 -2.82 21.38
N PRO A 317 -21.30 -2.61 22.26
CA PRO A 317 -20.12 -3.46 22.32
C PRO A 317 -20.42 -4.96 22.54
N SER A 318 -21.50 -5.29 23.24
CA SER A 318 -21.97 -6.67 23.42
C SER A 318 -22.35 -7.32 22.09
N THR A 319 -23.07 -6.58 21.23
CA THR A 319 -23.49 -7.01 19.90
C THR A 319 -22.31 -7.25 18.97
N VAL A 320 -21.28 -6.39 19.04
CA VAL A 320 -20.02 -6.59 18.35
C VAL A 320 -19.39 -7.94 18.71
N MET A 321 -19.34 -8.28 20.01
CA MET A 321 -18.79 -9.56 20.46
C MET A 321 -19.65 -10.77 20.07
N THR A 322 -20.97 -10.64 20.09
CA THR A 322 -21.88 -11.70 19.64
C THR A 322 -21.65 -12.05 18.17
N ILE A 323 -21.51 -11.04 17.31
CA ILE A 323 -21.25 -11.22 15.88
C ILE A 323 -19.87 -11.85 15.67
N LEU A 324 -18.83 -11.34 16.35
CA LEU A 324 -17.47 -11.84 16.25
C LEU A 324 -17.40 -13.34 16.60
N ARG A 325 -18.01 -13.73 17.73
CA ARG A 325 -18.08 -15.13 18.16
C ARG A 325 -18.81 -16.01 17.16
N HIS A 326 -19.90 -15.52 16.56
CA HIS A 326 -20.65 -16.26 15.55
C HIS A 326 -19.83 -16.48 14.28
N VAL A 327 -19.11 -15.44 13.81
CA VAL A 327 -18.23 -15.53 12.63
C VAL A 327 -17.08 -16.50 12.89
N GLU A 328 -16.46 -16.48 14.06
CA GLU A 328 -15.40 -17.44 14.44
C GLU A 328 -15.92 -18.89 14.45
N LYS A 329 -17.11 -19.10 15.02
CA LYS A 329 -17.76 -20.42 15.03
C LYS A 329 -18.03 -20.94 13.61
N MET A 330 -18.61 -20.11 12.73
CA MET A 330 -18.83 -20.47 11.32
C MET A 330 -17.51 -20.81 10.60
N ARG A 331 -16.45 -20.03 10.84
CA ARG A 331 -15.12 -20.29 10.24
C ARG A 331 -14.54 -21.62 10.71
N ALA A 332 -14.65 -21.92 12.01
CA ALA A 332 -14.21 -23.19 12.58
C ALA A 332 -14.97 -24.39 11.97
N GLU A 333 -16.29 -24.29 11.86
CA GLU A 333 -17.14 -25.32 11.24
C GLU A 333 -16.80 -25.54 9.76
N LYS A 334 -16.60 -24.46 9.00
CA LYS A 334 -16.20 -24.52 7.59
C LYS A 334 -14.81 -25.15 7.41
N ARG A 335 -13.88 -24.88 8.34
CA ARG A 335 -12.54 -25.49 8.35
C ARG A 335 -12.60 -26.98 8.66
N ALA A 336 -13.38 -27.37 9.67
CA ALA A 336 -13.58 -28.78 10.04
C ALA A 336 -14.21 -29.60 8.90
N ARG A 337 -15.23 -29.06 8.23
CA ARG A 337 -15.84 -29.71 7.04
C ARG A 337 -14.83 -29.89 5.90
N ARG A 338 -13.98 -28.89 5.65
CA ARG A 338 -12.94 -28.97 4.60
C ARG A 338 -11.90 -30.05 4.87
N VAL A 339 -11.46 -30.20 6.12
CA VAL A 339 -10.50 -31.26 6.51
C VAL A 339 -11.16 -32.64 6.34
N SER A 340 -12.39 -32.82 6.82
CA SER A 340 -13.13 -34.07 6.65
C SER A 340 -13.37 -34.46 5.18
N LEU A 341 -13.59 -33.49 4.29
CA LEU A 341 -13.74 -33.73 2.84
C LEU A 341 -12.40 -34.06 2.15
N ALA A 342 -11.28 -33.54 2.65
CA ALA A 342 -9.95 -33.88 2.16
C ALA A 342 -9.57 -35.31 2.57
N ASP A 343 -9.82 -35.69 3.82
CA ASP A 343 -9.56 -37.03 4.34
C ASP A 343 -10.41 -38.10 3.63
N GLN A 344 -11.67 -37.76 3.28
CA GLN A 344 -12.53 -38.67 2.49
C GLN A 344 -12.01 -38.86 1.06
N ASN A 345 -11.49 -37.81 0.42
CA ASN A 345 -10.97 -37.93 -0.95
C ASN A 345 -9.64 -38.69 -1.03
N GLU A 346 -8.82 -38.69 0.03
CA GLU A 346 -7.61 -39.53 0.08
C GLU A 346 -7.94 -41.01 0.25
N VAL A 347 -9.03 -41.36 0.97
CA VAL A 347 -9.49 -42.74 1.14
C VAL A 347 -10.11 -43.33 -0.13
N PHE A 348 -10.63 -42.50 -1.04
CA PHE A 348 -11.13 -42.93 -2.35
C PHE A 348 -10.06 -42.92 -3.47
N ALA A 349 -8.86 -42.42 -3.19
CA ALA A 349 -7.74 -42.33 -4.14
C ALA A 349 -6.62 -43.37 -3.89
N ALA A 350 -6.74 -44.17 -2.82
CA ALA A 350 -5.92 -45.34 -2.53
C ALA A 350 -6.73 -46.62 -2.81
#